data_AF-A0A2E9WGM4-F1
#
_entry.id   AF-A0A2E9WGM4-F1
#
_cell.length_a   1.000
_cell.length_b   1.000
_cell.length_c   1.000
_cell.angle_alpha   90.00
_cell.angle_beta   90.00
_cell.angle_gamma   90.00
#
_symmetry.space_group_name_H-M   'P 1'
#
loop_
_entity.id
_entity.type
_entity.pdbx_description
1 polymer ?
#
loop_
_entity_poly.entity_id
_entity_poly.type
_entity_poly.pdbx_seq_one_letter_code
_entity_poly.pdbx_strand_id
1 'polypeptide(L)'
;TPLSGSVLGVLMTLALATLLFDASSVADMPPTAVMGLLLMPSFVAGSAGDAALLTLRRDRAFQRLSALGLRPRDPLTPLLLGAAGPAVMGLLLDVSVTLDVAVAGAVVGLLLSQSVAAADALGLRLARPEALHLRLMMPLLVLPFGLLLDLLA
;
A
#
# COMPACT_ATOMS: atom_id res chain seq x y z
N THR A 1 -6.99 12.34 16.38
CA THR A 1 -6.46 11.05 15.90
C THR A 1 -5.74 11.32 14.60
N PRO A 2 -4.41 11.10 14.50
CA PRO A 2 -3.77 11.26 13.21
C PRO A 2 -4.39 10.21 12.28
N LEU A 3 -5.02 10.65 11.19
CA LEU A 3 -5.33 9.75 10.07
C LEU A 3 -4.05 8.99 9.75
N SER A 4 -4.12 7.66 9.79
CA SER A 4 -3.01 6.80 9.41
C SER A 4 -2.47 7.28 8.05
N GLY A 5 -1.15 7.44 7.89
CA GLY A 5 -0.54 7.94 6.66
C GLY A 5 -0.97 7.15 5.41
N SER A 6 -1.33 5.87 5.59
CA SER A 6 -1.95 5.02 4.56
C SER A 6 -3.28 5.56 4.05
N VAL A 7 -4.19 5.98 4.93
CA VAL A 7 -5.50 6.53 4.55
C VAL A 7 -5.33 7.81 3.74
N LEU A 8 -4.45 8.70 4.21
CA LEU A 8 -4.19 9.96 3.51
C LEU A 8 -3.53 9.71 2.15
N GLY A 9 -2.57 8.78 2.08
CA GLY A 9 -1.94 8.36 0.83
C GLY A 9 -2.96 7.81 -0.17
N VAL A 10 -3.84 6.92 0.27
CA VAL A 10 -4.92 6.37 -0.56
C VAL A 10 -5.85 7.47 -1.06
N LEU A 11 -6.32 8.36 -0.18
CA LEU A 11 -7.19 9.48 -0.59
C LEU A 11 -6.50 10.40 -1.59
N MET A 12 -5.21 10.70 -1.41
CA MET A 12 -4.44 11.49 -2.37
C MET A 12 -4.30 10.78 -3.72
N THR A 13 -4.09 9.45 -3.72
CA THR A 13 -3.99 8.68 -4.98
C THR A 13 -5.30 8.68 -5.75
N LEU A 14 -6.43 8.52 -5.05
CA LEU A 14 -7.77 8.58 -5.64
C LEU A 14 -8.03 9.97 -6.22
N ALA A 15 -7.77 11.03 -5.44
CA ALA A 15 -7.96 12.41 -5.89
C ALA A 15 -7.10 12.74 -7.12
N LEU A 16 -5.82 12.35 -7.10
CA LEU A 16 -4.90 12.59 -8.20
C LEU A 16 -5.32 11.80 -9.45
N ALA A 17 -5.76 10.55 -9.31
CA ALA A 17 -6.26 9.76 -10.43
C ALA A 17 -7.49 10.43 -11.07
N THR A 18 -8.46 10.89 -10.28
CA THR A 18 -9.65 11.60 -10.80
C THR A 18 -9.35 12.97 -11.42
N LEU A 19 -8.23 13.59 -11.05
CA LEU A 19 -7.79 14.85 -11.64
C LEU A 19 -7.04 14.65 -12.96
N LEU A 20 -6.37 13.51 -13.11
CA LEU A 20 -5.51 13.21 -14.26
C LEU A 20 -6.20 12.37 -15.33
N PHE A 21 -7.19 11.56 -14.94
CA PHE A 21 -7.87 10.62 -15.82
C PHE A 21 -9.38 10.83 -15.79
N ASP A 22 -9.96 10.74 -16.97
CA ASP A 22 -11.40 10.68 -17.19
C ASP A 22 -11.76 9.31 -17.82
N ALA A 23 -13.03 8.90 -17.74
CA ALA A 23 -13.47 7.57 -18.18
C ALA A 23 -13.09 7.27 -19.65
N SER A 24 -13.17 8.29 -20.52
CA SER A 24 -12.74 8.19 -21.92
C SER A 24 -11.25 7.90 -22.08
N SER A 25 -10.40 8.58 -21.29
CA SER A 25 -8.95 8.38 -21.33
C SER A 25 -8.51 7.00 -20.83
N VAL A 26 -9.27 6.42 -19.89
CA VAL A 26 -9.00 5.09 -19.33
C VAL A 26 -9.40 3.99 -20.32
N ALA A 27 -10.46 4.21 -21.12
CA ALA A 27 -10.89 3.27 -22.15
C ALA A 27 -9.85 3.05 -23.26
N ASP A 28 -9.05 4.08 -23.56
CA ASP A 28 -7.99 4.02 -24.59
C ASP A 28 -6.67 3.40 -24.08
N MET A 29 -6.58 3.08 -22.78
CA MET A 29 -5.37 2.52 -22.19
C MET A 29 -5.22 1.01 -22.43
N PRO A 30 -3.98 0.49 -22.47
CA PRO A 30 -3.76 -0.94 -22.44
C PRO A 30 -4.29 -1.54 -21.12
N PRO A 31 -4.82 -2.77 -21.14
CA PRO A 31 -5.48 -3.39 -19.99
C PRO A 31 -4.56 -3.50 -18.75
N THR A 32 -3.26 -3.73 -18.96
CA THR A 32 -2.25 -3.72 -17.90
C THR A 32 -2.12 -2.36 -17.19
N ALA A 33 -2.24 -1.26 -17.92
CA ALA A 33 -2.20 0.09 -17.35
C ALA A 33 -3.47 0.40 -16.56
N VAL A 34 -4.65 -0.03 -17.06
CA VAL A 34 -5.91 0.09 -16.33
C VAL A 34 -5.84 -0.69 -15.01
N MET A 35 -5.30 -1.91 -15.05
CA MET A 35 -5.14 -2.71 -13.83
C MET A 35 -4.15 -2.08 -12.85
N GLY A 36 -3.07 -1.48 -13.35
CA GLY A 36 -2.12 -0.71 -12.55
C GLY A 36 -2.77 0.50 -11.87
N LEU A 37 -3.63 1.20 -12.60
CA LEU A 37 -4.37 2.35 -12.10
C LEU A 37 -5.40 1.94 -11.02
N LEU A 38 -6.09 0.83 -11.21
CA LEU A 38 -7.05 0.28 -10.23
C LEU A 38 -6.35 -0.19 -8.94
N LEU A 39 -5.18 -0.81 -9.04
CA LEU A 39 -4.45 -1.35 -7.89
C LEU A 39 -3.51 -0.34 -7.21
N MET A 40 -3.32 0.85 -7.79
CA MET A 40 -2.51 1.94 -7.22
C MET A 40 -2.87 2.29 -5.76
N PRO A 41 -4.15 2.46 -5.39
CA PRO A 41 -4.54 2.67 -3.99
C PRO A 41 -4.07 1.54 -3.06
N SER A 42 -4.18 0.29 -3.49
CA SER A 42 -3.74 -0.87 -2.70
C SER A 42 -2.22 -0.89 -2.53
N PHE A 43 -1.49 -0.52 -3.59
CA PHE A 43 -0.05 -0.36 -3.54
C PHE A 43 0.36 0.71 -2.51
N VAL A 44 -0.27 1.88 -2.56
CA VAL A 44 0.01 2.98 -1.63
C VAL A 44 -0.38 2.65 -0.19
N ALA A 45 -1.52 1.99 0.01
CA ALA A 45 -1.96 1.52 1.32
C ALA A 45 -0.93 0.60 1.97
N GLY A 46 -0.37 -0.33 1.19
CA GLY A 46 0.66 -1.26 1.64
C GLY A 46 2.04 -0.61 1.83
N SER A 47 2.41 0.36 0.98
CA SER A 47 3.73 1.01 1.05
C SER A 47 3.84 2.07 2.15
N ALA A 48 2.72 2.61 2.64
CA ALA A 48 2.71 3.67 3.65
C ALA A 48 3.24 3.23 5.04
N GLY A 49 3.47 1.92 5.24
CA GLY A 49 3.99 1.37 6.48
C GLY A 49 2.95 1.22 7.58
N ASP A 50 3.40 0.79 8.76
CA ASP A 50 2.52 0.41 9.86
C ASP A 50 2.17 1.61 10.77
N ALA A 51 0.90 1.98 10.79
CA ALA A 51 0.38 3.10 11.56
C ALA A 51 0.52 2.91 13.07
N ALA A 52 0.37 1.67 13.55
CA ALA A 52 0.53 1.35 14.96
C ALA A 52 1.98 1.58 15.40
N LEU A 53 2.92 1.27 14.50
CA LEU A 53 4.34 1.42 14.76
C LEU A 53 4.75 2.91 14.80
N LEU A 54 4.23 3.74 13.89
CA LEU A 54 4.49 5.17 13.85
C LEU A 54 3.87 5.93 15.05
N THR A 55 2.70 5.52 15.50
CA THR A 55 2.02 6.13 16.65
C THR A 55 2.70 5.73 17.96
N LEU A 56 3.01 4.45 18.14
CA LEU A 56 3.56 3.94 19.39
C LEU A 56 5.05 4.23 19.56
N ARG A 57 5.84 4.38 18.47
CA ARG A 57 7.27 4.76 18.56
C ARG A 57 7.55 6.00 19.41
N ARG A 58 6.58 6.91 19.53
CA ARG A 58 6.69 8.14 20.32
C ARG A 58 6.48 7.92 21.82
N ASP A 59 6.01 6.74 22.22
CA ASP A 59 5.60 6.45 23.58
C ASP A 59 6.61 5.53 24.29
N ARG A 60 6.79 5.73 25.60
CA ARG A 60 7.65 4.88 26.45
C ARG A 60 7.12 3.44 26.50
N ALA A 61 5.83 3.25 26.28
CA ALA A 61 5.20 1.93 26.16
C ALA A 61 5.81 1.09 25.01
N PHE A 62 6.21 1.71 23.91
CA PHE A 62 6.84 1.01 22.79
C PHE A 62 8.22 0.46 23.12
N GLN A 63 9.01 1.17 23.93
CA GLN A 63 10.29 0.66 24.42
C GLN A 63 10.12 -0.57 25.33
N ARG A 64 9.05 -0.61 26.14
CA ARG A 64 8.73 -1.77 26.98
C ARG A 64 8.27 -2.96 26.15
N LEU A 65 7.37 -2.73 25.19
CA LEU A 65 6.89 -3.79 24.29
C LEU A 65 8.03 -4.36 23.44
N SER A 66 8.90 -3.49 22.91
CA SER A 66 10.04 -3.92 22.10
C SER A 66 11.07 -4.72 22.91
N ALA A 67 11.28 -4.38 24.19
CA ALA A 67 12.12 -5.16 25.11
C ALA A 67 11.55 -6.56 25.38
N LEU A 68 10.23 -6.73 25.33
CA LEU A 68 9.55 -8.03 25.43
C LEU A 68 9.49 -8.79 24.09
N GLY A 69 10.09 -8.25 23.02
CA GLY A 69 10.03 -8.83 21.68
C GLY A 69 8.67 -8.66 20.98
N LEU A 70 7.72 -7.97 21.61
CA LEU A 70 6.38 -7.73 21.07
C LEU A 70 6.40 -6.46 20.22
N ARG A 71 5.92 -6.56 18.98
CA ARG A 71 5.79 -5.41 18.09
C ARG A 71 4.32 -5.23 17.72
N PRO A 72 3.70 -4.10 18.09
CA PRO A 72 2.35 -3.80 17.68
C PRO A 72 2.33 -3.70 16.15
N ARG A 73 1.37 -4.41 15.55
CA ARG A 73 1.15 -4.41 14.11
C ARG A 73 -0.32 -4.18 13.80
N ASP A 74 -0.58 -3.44 12.73
CA ASP A 74 -1.93 -3.25 12.19
C ASP A 74 -2.05 -3.81 10.76
N PRO A 75 -2.33 -5.11 10.60
CA PRO A 75 -2.55 -5.72 9.29
C PRO A 75 -3.96 -5.41 8.73
N LEU A 76 -4.89 -4.92 9.54
CA LEU A 76 -6.28 -4.75 9.12
C LEU A 76 -6.46 -3.51 8.26
N THR A 77 -5.80 -2.40 8.61
CA THR A 77 -5.86 -1.17 7.81
C THR A 77 -5.40 -1.35 6.36
N PRO A 78 -4.22 -1.93 6.06
CA PRO A 78 -3.78 -2.14 4.67
C PRO A 78 -4.60 -3.20 3.93
N LEU A 79 -5.16 -4.20 4.62
CA LEU A 79 -6.11 -5.16 4.03
C LEU A 79 -7.38 -4.45 3.56
N LEU A 80 -8.01 -3.70 4.45
CA LEU A 80 -9.29 -3.04 4.18
C LEU A 80 -9.14 -1.96 3.11
N LEU A 81 -8.09 -1.14 3.20
CA LEU A 81 -7.78 -0.14 2.18
C LEU A 81 -7.38 -0.79 0.86
N GLY A 82 -6.64 -1.90 0.89
CA GLY A 82 -6.26 -2.67 -0.28
C GLY A 82 -7.45 -3.28 -1.02
N ALA A 83 -8.49 -3.71 -0.29
CA ALA A 83 -9.71 -4.24 -0.87
C ALA A 83 -10.65 -3.13 -1.38
N ALA A 84 -10.84 -2.07 -0.58
CA ALA A 84 -11.75 -0.98 -0.90
C ALA A 84 -11.20 -0.04 -1.97
N GLY A 85 -9.89 0.16 -2.00
CA GLY A 85 -9.21 1.09 -2.91
C GLY A 85 -9.53 0.87 -4.40
N PRO A 86 -9.35 -0.36 -4.93
CA PRO A 86 -9.68 -0.66 -6.33
C PRO A 86 -11.16 -0.51 -6.63
N ALA A 87 -12.04 -0.88 -5.70
CA ALA A 87 -13.49 -0.72 -5.87
C ALA A 87 -13.88 0.76 -5.97
N VAL A 88 -13.34 1.61 -5.08
CA VAL A 88 -13.57 3.07 -5.13
C VAL A 88 -12.96 3.67 -6.39
N MET A 89 -11.75 3.27 -6.78
CA MET A 89 -11.11 3.75 -8.01
C MET A 89 -11.93 3.39 -9.25
N GLY A 90 -12.45 2.16 -9.33
CA GLY A 90 -13.32 1.74 -10.43
C GLY A 90 -14.61 2.54 -10.51
N LEU A 91 -15.24 2.83 -9.37
CA LEU A 91 -16.42 3.70 -9.33
C LEU A 91 -16.12 5.14 -9.78
N LEU A 92 -14.93 5.65 -9.46
CA LEU A 92 -14.53 7.02 -9.84
C LEU A 92 -14.18 7.15 -11.33
N LEU A 93 -13.69 6.07 -11.95
CA LEU A 93 -13.25 6.05 -13.35
C LEU A 93 -14.25 5.36 -14.29
N ASP A 94 -15.42 4.98 -13.79
CA ASP A 94 -16.46 4.22 -14.51
C ASP A 94 -15.95 2.90 -15.11
N VAL A 95 -15.09 2.20 -14.37
CA VAL A 95 -14.51 0.91 -14.76
C VAL A 95 -15.12 -0.20 -13.92
N SER A 96 -15.60 -1.27 -14.58
CA SER A 96 -16.12 -2.45 -13.88
C SER A 96 -15.01 -3.20 -13.16
N VAL A 97 -15.12 -3.29 -11.83
CA VAL A 97 -14.15 -4.02 -10.98
C VAL A 97 -14.74 -5.38 -10.60
N THR A 98 -14.04 -6.45 -10.96
CA THR A 98 -14.39 -7.81 -10.55
C THR A 98 -13.96 -8.06 -9.10
N LEU A 99 -14.58 -9.04 -8.45
CA LEU A 99 -14.19 -9.47 -7.10
C LEU A 99 -12.73 -9.90 -7.02
N ASP A 100 -12.20 -10.49 -8.09
CA ASP A 100 -10.79 -10.94 -8.17
C ASP A 100 -9.82 -9.76 -8.03
N VAL A 101 -10.13 -8.62 -8.63
CA VAL A 101 -9.30 -7.40 -8.53
C VAL A 101 -9.34 -6.83 -7.11
N ALA A 102 -10.50 -6.84 -6.45
CA ALA A 102 -10.61 -6.39 -5.06
C ALA A 102 -9.83 -7.31 -4.10
N VAL A 103 -9.89 -8.63 -4.32
CA VAL A 103 -9.11 -9.62 -3.54
C VAL A 103 -7.62 -9.46 -3.81
N ALA A 104 -7.21 -9.29 -5.08
CA ALA A 104 -5.83 -9.03 -5.44
C ALA A 104 -5.31 -7.76 -4.76
N GLY A 105 -6.09 -6.68 -4.76
CA GLY A 105 -5.77 -5.46 -4.04
C GLY A 105 -5.57 -5.67 -2.54
N ALA A 106 -6.44 -6.46 -1.88
CA ALA A 106 -6.30 -6.78 -0.47
C ALA A 106 -5.00 -7.56 -0.18
N VAL A 107 -4.69 -8.56 -1.01
CA VAL A 107 -3.47 -9.38 -0.91
C VAL A 107 -2.23 -8.52 -1.15
N VAL A 108 -2.24 -7.67 -2.17
CA VAL A 108 -1.13 -6.75 -2.47
C VAL A 108 -0.90 -5.77 -1.33
N GLY A 109 -1.95 -5.11 -0.84
CA GLY A 109 -1.85 -4.17 0.28
C GLY A 109 -1.27 -4.83 1.53
N LEU A 110 -1.74 -6.04 1.86
CA LEU A 110 -1.19 -6.84 2.97
C LEU A 110 0.28 -7.20 2.75
N LEU A 111 0.63 -7.82 1.63
CA LEU A 111 1.98 -8.31 1.39
C LEU A 111 3.00 -7.17 1.40
N LEU A 112 2.65 -6.05 0.77
CA LEU A 112 3.47 -4.83 0.78
C LEU A 112 3.62 -4.31 2.21
N SER A 113 2.54 -4.20 2.98
CA SER A 113 2.62 -3.77 4.38
C SER A 113 3.52 -4.67 5.23
N GLN A 114 3.40 -5.99 5.06
CA GLN A 114 4.25 -6.96 5.77
C GLN A 114 5.72 -6.84 5.36
N SER A 115 5.99 -6.59 4.07
CA SER A 115 7.34 -6.39 3.56
C SER A 115 7.99 -5.10 4.11
N VAL A 116 7.23 -4.00 4.16
CA VAL A 116 7.69 -2.73 4.74
C VAL A 116 7.92 -2.88 6.23
N ALA A 117 7.00 -3.55 6.94
CA ALA A 117 7.16 -3.82 8.36
C ALA A 117 8.38 -4.72 8.66
N ALA A 118 8.69 -5.68 7.79
CA ALA A 118 9.90 -6.48 7.88
C ALA A 118 11.16 -5.65 7.61
N ALA A 119 11.14 -4.79 6.59
CA ALA A 119 12.23 -3.88 6.27
C ALA A 119 12.50 -2.88 7.41
N ASP A 120 11.46 -2.31 8.00
CA ASP A 120 11.56 -1.47 9.20
C ASP A 120 12.17 -2.24 10.38
N ALA A 121 11.83 -3.52 10.51
CA ALA A 121 12.36 -4.34 11.57
C ALA A 121 13.86 -4.62 11.44
N LEU A 122 14.33 -4.81 10.22
CA LEU A 122 15.74 -4.93 9.89
C LEU A 122 16.45 -3.58 10.03
N GLY A 123 15.82 -2.48 9.60
CA GLY A 123 16.34 -1.12 9.72
C GLY A 123 16.66 -0.74 11.17
N LEU A 124 15.78 -1.08 12.12
CA LEU A 124 16.02 -0.84 13.55
C LEU A 124 17.24 -1.57 14.12
N ARG A 125 17.75 -2.60 13.44
CA ARG A 125 18.97 -3.34 13.84
C ARG A 125 20.24 -2.78 13.19
N LEU A 126 20.11 -1.87 12.23
CA LEU A 126 21.23 -1.31 11.48
C LEU A 126 21.62 0.06 12.05
N ALA A 127 22.93 0.36 12.04
CA ALA A 127 23.46 1.64 12.52
C ALA A 127 23.06 2.85 11.64
N ARG A 128 22.59 2.62 10.40
CA ARG A 128 22.12 3.65 9.45
C ARG A 128 20.90 3.16 8.64
N PRO A 129 19.67 3.32 9.18
CA PRO A 129 18.45 2.74 8.61
C PRO A 129 17.94 3.41 7.31
N GLU A 130 18.15 4.71 7.16
CA GLU A 130 17.44 5.49 6.12
C GLU A 130 17.96 5.27 4.68
N ALA A 131 19.26 4.97 4.52
CA ALA A 131 19.88 4.81 3.20
C ALA A 131 19.50 3.48 2.49
N LEU A 132 19.07 2.48 3.27
CA LEU A 132 18.77 1.15 2.75
C LEU A 132 17.31 1.02 2.29
N HIS A 133 16.39 1.69 3.00
CA HIS A 133 14.94 1.56 2.80
C HIS A 133 14.51 2.04 1.39
N LEU A 134 15.02 3.19 0.94
CA LEU A 134 14.67 3.75 -0.38
C LEU A 134 15.31 3.01 -1.58
N ARG A 135 16.51 2.45 -1.41
CA ARG A 135 17.27 1.83 -2.52
C ARG A 135 16.95 0.37 -2.75
N LEU A 136 16.60 -0.39 -1.71
CA LEU A 136 16.33 -1.82 -1.81
C LEU A 136 14.85 -2.14 -1.97
N MET A 137 13.93 -1.35 -1.39
CA MET A 137 12.51 -1.64 -1.49
C MET A 137 11.93 -1.32 -2.87
N MET A 138 12.44 -0.30 -3.57
CA MET A 138 11.92 0.11 -4.88
C MET A 138 11.93 -1.01 -5.92
N PRO A 139 13.08 -1.66 -6.24
CA PRO A 139 13.08 -2.76 -7.20
C PRO A 139 12.36 -4.02 -6.69
N LEU A 140 12.44 -4.29 -5.38
CA LEU A 140 11.88 -5.50 -4.79
C LEU A 140 10.34 -5.46 -4.68
N LEU A 141 9.75 -4.27 -4.62
CA LEU A 141 8.28 -4.10 -4.59
C LEU A 141 7.69 -3.84 -5.97
N VAL A 142 8.38 -3.09 -6.84
CA VAL A 142 7.85 -2.72 -8.16
C VAL A 142 7.83 -3.92 -9.12
N LEU A 143 8.87 -4.76 -9.08
CA LEU A 143 8.97 -5.91 -10.00
C LEU A 143 7.86 -6.97 -9.80
N PRO A 144 7.56 -7.46 -8.56
CA PRO A 144 6.45 -8.38 -8.37
C PRO A 144 5.09 -7.73 -8.63
N PHE A 145 4.95 -6.43 -8.40
CA PHE A 145 3.73 -5.70 -8.75
C PHE A 145 3.50 -5.69 -10.26
N GLY A 146 4.54 -5.40 -11.06
CA GLY A 146 4.44 -5.44 -12.53
C GLY A 146 4.05 -6.82 -13.07
N LEU A 147 4.61 -7.91 -12.52
CA LEU A 147 4.22 -9.27 -12.90
C LEU A 147 2.76 -9.59 -12.56
N LEU A 148 2.26 -9.04 -11.44
CA LEU A 148 0.87 -9.25 -11.00
C LEU A 148 -0.11 -8.53 -11.93
N LEU A 149 0.25 -7.33 -12.41
CA LEU A 149 -0.53 -6.61 -13.42
C LEU A 149 -0.64 -7.38 -14.73
N ASP A 150 0.45 -8.01 -15.18
CA ASP A 150 0.47 -8.81 -16.41
C ASP A 150 -0.35 -10.09 -16.29
N LEU A 151 -0.41 -10.69 -15.09
CA LEU A 151 -1.23 -11.88 -14.80
C LEU A 151 -2.74 -11.59 -14.71
N LEU A 152 -3.12 -10.35 -14.38
CA LEU A 152 -4.52 -9.94 -14.20
C LEU A 152 -5.13 -9.23 -15.42
N ALA A 153 -4.30 -8.80 -16.37
CA ALA A 153 -4.71 -8.11 -17.60
C ALA A 153 -5.16 -9.07 -18.71
#